data_AF-T1G5P5-F1
#
_entry.id   AF-T1G5P5-F1
#
_cell.length_a   1.000
_cell.length_b   1.000
_cell.length_c   1.000
_cell.angle_alpha   90.00
_cell.angle_beta   90.00
_cell.angle_gamma   90.00
#
_symmetry.space_group_name_H-M   'P 1'
#
loop_
_entity.id
_entity.type
_entity.pdbx_description
1 polymer ?
#
loop_
_entity_poly.entity_id
_entity_poly.type
_entity_poly.pdbx_seq_one_letter_code
_entity_poly.pdbx_strand_id
1 'polypeptide(L)'
;EWTLVELQGDLEARSGEESLNNKFIGDLHFTKNGEPVLLVGHHILYGEIKELEKPLAVVMKCKSKPQFIKNDEQMDDTPLPHNVEYKIEAIILKKILFKSRPKPIVSNVAKKI
;
A
#
# COMPACT_ATOMS: atom_id res chain seq x y z
N GLU A 1 5.48 10.68 3.16
CA GLU A 1 4.37 11.17 2.32
C GLU A 1 3.52 9.98 1.88
N TRP A 2 2.21 10.15 1.67
CA TRP A 2 1.33 9.08 1.21
C TRP A 2 1.24 9.06 -0.31
N THR A 3 1.26 7.88 -0.92
CA THR A 3 1.17 7.72 -2.38
C THR A 3 0.37 6.47 -2.70
N LEU A 4 -0.49 6.55 -3.73
CA LEU A 4 -1.20 5.41 -4.27
C LEU A 4 -0.42 4.81 -5.44
N VAL A 5 -0.11 3.52 -5.33
CA VAL A 5 0.46 2.70 -6.40
C VAL A 5 -0.61 1.70 -6.85
N GLU A 6 -0.89 1.68 -8.16
CA GLU A 6 -1.88 0.79 -8.76
C GLU A 6 -1.21 -0.14 -9.77
N LEU A 7 -1.42 -1.44 -9.59
CA LEU A 7 -0.86 -2.52 -10.40
C LEU A 7 -2.03 -3.28 -11.05
N GLN A 8 -1.96 -3.52 -12.36
CA GLN A 8 -2.92 -4.40 -13.02
C GLN A 8 -2.45 -5.86 -12.91
N GLY A 9 -3.06 -6.60 -11.98
CA GLY A 9 -2.75 -8.00 -11.69
C GLY A 9 -2.53 -8.22 -10.19
N ASP A 10 -2.01 -9.38 -9.85
CA ASP A 10 -1.77 -9.79 -8.46
C ASP A 10 -0.28 -9.70 -8.10
N LEU A 11 -0.01 -9.36 -6.85
CA LEU A 11 1.34 -9.38 -6.28
C LEU A 11 1.50 -10.63 -5.41
N GLU A 12 2.34 -11.56 -5.87
CA GLU A 12 2.50 -12.87 -5.23
C GLU A 12 3.79 -12.95 -4.40
N ALA A 13 3.69 -13.47 -3.18
CA ALA A 13 4.86 -13.76 -2.34
C ALA A 13 5.51 -15.09 -2.78
N ARG A 14 6.84 -15.12 -2.87
CA ARG A 14 7.60 -16.33 -3.25
C ARG A 14 7.42 -17.54 -2.31
N SER A 15 7.18 -17.28 -1.03
CA SER A 15 7.30 -18.30 0.02
C SER A 15 6.00 -19.05 0.34
N GLY A 16 4.91 -18.83 -0.42
CA GLY A 16 3.57 -19.33 -0.04
C GLY A 16 2.99 -18.66 1.22
N GLU A 17 3.62 -17.59 1.71
CA GLU A 17 3.09 -16.76 2.78
C GLU A 17 1.98 -15.85 2.24
N GLU A 18 0.85 -15.80 2.93
CA GLU A 18 -0.31 -14.99 2.50
C GLU A 18 -0.06 -13.48 2.60
N SER A 19 0.90 -13.05 3.44
CA SER A 19 1.13 -11.62 3.72
C SER A 19 2.42 -11.08 3.09
N LEU A 20 2.30 -9.88 2.53
CA LEU A 20 3.40 -9.05 2.05
C LEU A 20 3.83 -7.97 3.07
N ASN A 21 3.24 -7.96 4.27
CA ASN A 21 3.52 -6.94 5.27
C ASN A 21 5.00 -6.93 5.65
N ASN A 22 5.59 -5.73 5.68
CA ASN A 22 6.99 -5.49 6.00
C ASN A 22 8.01 -6.24 5.12
N LYS A 23 7.61 -6.73 3.95
CA LYS A 23 8.52 -7.38 3.00
C LYS A 23 9.04 -6.41 1.97
N PHE A 24 10.29 -6.61 1.57
CA PHE A 24 10.85 -5.97 0.40
C PHE A 24 10.20 -6.57 -0.86
N ILE A 25 9.46 -5.74 -1.59
CA ILE A 25 8.76 -6.12 -2.81
C ILE A 25 9.60 -5.77 -4.05
N GLY A 26 10.32 -4.65 -4.00
CA GLY A 26 11.07 -4.15 -5.15
C GLY A 26 11.42 -2.67 -5.05
N ASP A 27 11.95 -2.13 -6.14
CA ASP A 27 12.42 -0.75 -6.23
C ASP A 27 11.57 0.08 -7.18
N LEU A 28 11.11 1.25 -6.70
CA LEU A 28 10.45 2.26 -7.51
C LEU A 28 11.44 3.37 -7.87
N HIS A 29 11.69 3.54 -9.17
CA HIS A 29 12.56 4.56 -9.72
C HIS A 29 11.79 5.56 -10.58
N PHE A 30 12.33 6.75 -10.74
CA PHE A 30 11.85 7.74 -11.72
C PHE A 30 12.93 7.99 -12.76
N THR A 31 12.55 7.98 -14.04
CA THR A 31 13.45 8.38 -15.12
C THR A 31 13.76 9.88 -15.03
N LYS A 32 14.74 10.35 -15.83
CA LYS A 32 15.03 11.79 -15.95
C LYS A 32 13.83 12.62 -16.42
N ASN A 33 12.88 11.98 -17.11
CA ASN A 33 11.65 12.60 -17.58
C ASN A 33 10.51 12.52 -16.54
N GLY A 34 10.75 11.96 -15.36
CA GLY A 34 9.75 11.81 -14.30
C GLY A 34 8.81 10.62 -14.49
N GLU A 35 9.13 9.68 -15.39
CA GLU A 35 8.31 8.48 -15.60
C GLU A 35 8.64 7.41 -14.55
N PRO A 36 7.65 6.83 -13.86
CA PRO A 36 7.87 5.80 -12.86
C PRO A 36 8.20 4.45 -13.48
N VAL A 37 9.20 3.77 -12.94
CA VAL A 37 9.66 2.43 -13.32
C VAL A 37 9.75 1.58 -12.06
N LEU A 38 9.04 0.47 -12.02
CA LEU A 38 9.00 -0.45 -10.89
C LEU A 38 9.72 -1.75 -11.22
N LEU A 39 10.71 -2.11 -10.40
CA LEU A 39 11.45 -3.36 -10.47
C LEU A 39 10.95 -4.29 -9.37
N VAL A 40 10.29 -5.39 -9.70
CA VAL A 40 9.71 -6.34 -8.73
C VAL A 40 10.06 -7.76 -9.15
N GLY A 41 10.81 -8.47 -8.31
CA GLY A 41 11.35 -9.79 -8.64
C GLY A 41 12.18 -9.76 -9.92
N HIS A 42 11.78 -10.52 -10.94
CA HIS A 42 12.43 -10.54 -12.27
C HIS A 42 11.73 -9.64 -13.31
N HIS A 43 10.79 -8.82 -12.86
CA HIS A 43 9.98 -7.99 -13.75
C HIS A 43 10.34 -6.51 -13.66
N ILE A 44 10.26 -5.84 -14.80
CA ILE A 44 10.25 -4.40 -14.93
C ILE A 44 8.88 -3.95 -15.44
N LEU A 45 8.28 -2.98 -14.75
CA LEU A 45 7.03 -2.33 -15.12
C LEU A 45 7.29 -0.85 -15.38
N TYR A 46 6.76 -0.35 -16.50
CA TYR A 46 6.77 1.06 -16.84
C TYR A 46 5.39 1.62 -16.54
N GLY A 47 5.35 2.69 -15.75
CA GLY A 47 4.12 3.32 -15.31
C GLY A 47 3.99 4.76 -15.78
N GLU A 48 2.93 5.40 -15.31
CA GLU A 48 2.63 6.81 -15.52
C GLU A 48 2.04 7.40 -14.24
N ILE A 49 2.24 8.71 -14.01
CA ILE A 49 1.52 9.43 -12.96
C ILE A 49 0.18 9.88 -13.53
N LYS A 50 -0.93 9.56 -12.86
CA LYS A 50 -2.26 10.03 -13.21
C LYS A 50 -2.90 10.83 -12.10
N GLU A 51 -3.54 11.94 -12.46
CA GLU A 51 -4.46 12.62 -11.56
C GLU A 51 -5.75 11.82 -11.42
N LEU A 52 -6.28 11.77 -10.20
CA LEU A 52 -7.54 11.12 -9.91
C LEU A 52 -8.68 12.09 -10.20
N GLU A 53 -9.67 11.66 -11.00
CA GLU A 53 -10.91 12.42 -11.20
C GLU A 53 -11.64 12.67 -9.87
N LYS A 54 -11.50 11.73 -8.93
CA LYS A 54 -12.05 11.81 -7.57
C LYS A 54 -10.94 11.51 -6.56
N PRO A 55 -10.54 12.49 -5.74
CA PRO A 55 -9.59 12.29 -4.65
C PRO A 55 -10.00 11.17 -3.69
N LEU A 56 -9.01 10.47 -3.13
CA LEU A 56 -9.24 9.39 -2.17
C LEU A 56 -8.73 9.79 -0.79
N ALA A 57 -9.54 9.54 0.25
CA ALA A 57 -9.10 9.71 1.63
C ALA A 57 -8.53 8.39 2.17
N VAL A 58 -7.31 8.45 2.72
CA VAL A 58 -6.75 7.34 3.51
C VAL A 58 -7.30 7.47 4.93
N VAL A 59 -8.08 6.49 5.35
CA VAL A 59 -8.70 6.45 6.67
C VAL A 59 -8.19 5.27 7.48
N MET A 60 -7.83 5.51 8.74
CA MET A 60 -7.42 4.50 9.69
C MET A 60 -8.50 4.31 10.74
N LYS A 61 -8.98 3.08 10.91
CA LYS A 61 -9.91 2.75 12.00
C LYS A 61 -9.17 2.72 13.32
N CYS A 62 -9.55 3.58 14.25
CA CYS A 62 -9.04 3.58 15.62
C CYS A 62 -9.76 2.47 16.41
N LYS A 63 -9.00 1.53 16.98
CA LYS A 63 -9.55 0.58 17.95
C LYS A 63 -9.53 1.25 19.32
N SER A 64 -10.66 1.77 19.77
CA SER A 64 -10.82 2.17 21.17
C SER A 64 -10.76 0.92 22.06
N LYS A 65 -10.01 0.99 23.18
CA LYS A 65 -10.10 -0.06 24.20
C LYS A 65 -11.52 -0.02 24.78
N PRO A 66 -12.14 -1.17 25.10
CA PRO A 66 -13.42 -1.17 25.79
C PRO A 66 -13.26 -0.35 27.08
N GLN A 67 -14.02 0.72 27.17
CA GLN A 67 -14.12 1.50 28.39
C GLN A 67 -15.06 0.70 29.30
N PHE A 68 -14.53 0.20 30.42
CA PHE A 68 -15.36 -0.35 31.48
C PHE A 68 -15.63 0.78 32.47
N ILE A 69 -16.91 1.00 32.80
CA ILE A 69 -17.25 1.88 33.92
C ILE A 69 -16.93 1.10 35.19
N LYS A 70 -15.94 1.58 35.97
CA LYS A 70 -15.80 1.14 37.36
C LYS A 70 -16.85 1.87 38.19
N ASN A 71 -18.04 1.29 38.30
CA ASN A 71 -18.99 1.70 39.33
C ASN A 71 -18.67 0.89 40.59
N ASP A 72 -18.24 1.57 41.65
CA ASP A 72 -17.75 0.93 42.89
C ASP A 72 -18.82 0.15 43.70
N GLU A 73 -20.07 0.03 43.23
CA GLU A 73 -21.15 -0.57 44.06
C GLU A 73 -22.12 -1.56 43.37
N GLN A 74 -21.85 -2.05 42.15
CA GLN A 74 -22.57 -3.23 41.63
C GLN A 74 -21.87 -3.83 40.40
N MET A 75 -21.57 -5.12 40.48
CA MET A 75 -21.05 -5.93 39.37
C MET A 75 -22.12 -6.08 38.29
N ASP A 76 -22.14 -5.16 37.33
CA ASP A 76 -22.83 -5.36 36.06
C ASP A 76 -21.83 -5.05 34.94
N ASP A 77 -21.16 -6.09 34.44
CA ASP A 77 -20.23 -6.04 33.31
C ASP A 77 -21.01 -5.83 31.99
N THR A 78 -21.77 -4.74 31.89
CA THR A 78 -22.45 -4.38 30.65
C THR A 78 -21.44 -3.68 29.74
N PRO A 79 -21.00 -4.29 28.61
CA PRO A 79 -20.05 -3.66 27.71
C PRO A 79 -20.69 -2.41 27.07
N LEU A 80 -20.07 -1.25 27.31
CA LEU A 80 -20.45 0.00 26.65
C LEU A 80 -20.33 -0.15 25.12
N PRO A 81 -21.17 0.56 24.34
CA PRO A 81 -21.04 0.57 22.89
C PRO A 81 -19.63 1.05 22.51
N HIS A 82 -18.92 0.22 21.75
CA HIS A 82 -17.60 0.56 21.24
C HIS A 82 -17.68 1.84 20.40
N ASN A 83 -17.03 2.92 20.84
CA ASN A 83 -16.93 4.12 20.02
C ASN A 83 -15.98 3.82 18.85
N VAL A 84 -16.54 3.66 17.64
CA VAL A 84 -15.74 3.44 16.44
C VAL A 84 -15.33 4.80 15.88
N GLU A 85 -14.04 5.09 16.00
CA GLU A 85 -13.46 6.33 15.49
C GLU A 85 -12.61 6.04 14.24
N TYR A 86 -12.58 6.98 13.30
CA TYR A 86 -11.72 6.92 12.11
C TYR A 86 -10.88 8.19 12.05
N LYS A 87 -9.58 8.03 11.81
CA LYS A 87 -8.65 9.13 11.58
C LYS A 87 -8.34 9.24 10.10
N ILE A 88 -8.41 10.45 9.55
CA ILE A 88 -7.96 10.73 8.18
C ILE A 88 -6.44 10.92 8.24
N GLU A 89 -5.71 10.08 7.52
CA GLU A 89 -4.23 10.11 7.46
C GLU A 89 -3.72 10.91 6.25
N ALA A 90 -4.45 10.89 5.13
CA ALA A 90 -4.08 11.63 3.92
C ALA A 90 -5.23 11.79 2.93
N ILE A 91 -5.04 12.72 2.00
CA ILE A 91 -5.83 12.85 0.77
C ILE A 91 -4.91 12.58 -0.41
N ILE A 92 -5.26 11.59 -1.22
CA ILE A 92 -4.55 11.21 -2.43
C ILE A 92 -5.21 11.88 -3.62
N LEU A 93 -4.43 12.70 -4.35
CA LEU A 93 -4.88 13.39 -5.57
C LEU A 93 -4.33 12.76 -6.85
N LYS A 94 -3.23 12.02 -6.74
CA LYS A 94 -2.54 11.38 -7.87
C LYS A 94 -2.19 9.94 -7.53
N LYS A 95 -2.11 9.09 -8.56
CA LYS A 95 -1.65 7.72 -8.46
C LYS A 95 -0.51 7.43 -9.42
N ILE A 96 0.33 6.47 -9.06
CA ILE A 96 1.30 5.84 -9.95
C ILE A 96 0.63 4.60 -10.53
N LEU A 97 0.38 4.60 -11.84
CA LEU A 97 -0.35 3.53 -12.52
C LEU A 97 0.59 2.66 -13.35
N PHE A 98 0.58 1.35 -13.11
CA PHE A 98 1.26 0.33 -13.89
C PHE A 98 0.23 -0.60 -14.55
N LYS A 99 -0.22 -0.24 -15.76
CA LYS A 99 -1.24 -0.99 -16.54
C LYS A 99 -0.66 -1.93 -17.60
N SER A 100 0.63 -1.78 -17.93
CA SER A 100 1.28 -2.55 -18.99
C SER A 100 1.75 -3.90 -18.48
N ARG A 101 1.80 -4.90 -19.36
CA ARG A 101 2.30 -6.24 -19.01
C ARG A 101 3.73 -6.16 -18.45
N PRO A 102 4.03 -6.85 -17.33
CA PRO A 102 5.40 -6.93 -16.81
C PRO A 102 6.36 -7.49 -17.85
N LYS A 103 7.51 -6.82 -18.04
CA LYS A 103 8.57 -7.29 -18.94
C LYS A 103 9.65 -8.00 -18.14
N PRO A 104 10.28 -9.06 -18.68
CA PRO A 104 11.45 -9.65 -18.03
C PRO A 104 12.61 -8.65 -18.02
N ILE A 105 13.39 -8.64 -16.94
CA ILE A 105 14.64 -7.87 -16.89
C ILE A 105 15.66 -8.57 -17.79
N VAL A 106 16.07 -7.89 -18.87
CA VAL A 106 17.12 -8.37 -19.76
C VAL A 106 18.45 -7.75 -19.33
N SER A 107 19.29 -8.52 -18.65
CA SER A 107 20.67 -8.09 -18.39
C SER A 107 21.50 -8.28 -19.66
N ASN A 108 21.83 -7.20 -20.36
CA ASN A 108 22.86 -7.27 -21.39
C ASN A 108 24.22 -7.21 -20.69
N VAL A 109 24.73 -8.36 -20.27
CA VAL A 109 26.06 -8.45 -19.67
C VAL A 109 27.05 -8.18 -20.80
N ALA A 110 27.71 -7.02 -20.77
CA ALA A 110 28.78 -6.71 -21.71
C ALA A 110 29.77 -7.87 -21.71
N LYS A 111 30.04 -8.45 -22.89
CA LYS A 111 31.07 -9.47 -23.00
C LYS A 111 32.36 -8.87 -22.46
N LYS A 112 32.92 -9.49 -21.42
CA LYS A 112 34.28 -9.18 -20.99
C LYS A 112 35.18 -9.29 -22.22
N ILE A 113 35.82 -8.18 -22.56
CA ILE A 113 36.93 -8.12 -23.52
C ILE A 113 38.13 -8.81 -22.87
#